data_AF-A0A4R8LUG8-F1
#
_entry.id   AF-A0A4R8LUG8-F1
#
_cell.length_a   1.000
_cell.length_b   1.000
_cell.length_c   1.000
_cell.angle_alpha   90.00
_cell.angle_beta   90.00
_cell.angle_gamma   90.00
#
_symmetry.space_group_name_H-M   'P 1'
#
loop_
_entity.id
_entity.type
_entity.pdbx_description
1 polymer ?
#
loop_
_entity_poly.entity_id
_entity_poly.type
_entity_poly.pdbx_seq_one_letter_code
_entity_poly.pdbx_strand_id
1 'polypeptide(L)'
;MAQPIRAIERPTMSEEKNVEEALHQLQTEVARHGQALAAALTVLEDMQRSGLMDLAHGMLGAKQQIAEIVLEQVMKPGVLGAVQNAMAFMELAGGLDPHAVRTLTHALAAGVEEGQRRIASGRKVGFLTLARVLSQPDVNRAVAFLVGLLEGIGRELNTEGQ
;
A
#
# COMPACT_ATOMS: atom_id res chain seq x y z
N MET A 1 48.31 72.76 -1.18
CA MET A 1 47.99 71.98 0.03
C MET A 1 46.57 71.44 -0.13
N ALA A 2 46.37 70.11 -0.11
CA ALA A 2 45.05 69.50 -0.29
C ALA A 2 44.41 69.22 1.08
N GLN A 3 43.16 69.64 1.27
CA GLN A 3 42.40 69.33 2.48
C GLN A 3 41.91 67.87 2.44
N PRO A 4 41.91 67.14 3.56
CA PRO A 4 41.54 65.73 3.57
C PRO A 4 40.03 65.55 3.35
N ILE A 5 39.69 64.46 2.68
CA ILE A 5 38.33 64.09 2.30
C ILE A 5 37.49 63.88 3.57
N ARG A 6 36.33 64.56 3.63
CA ARG A 6 35.33 64.39 4.69
C ARG A 6 34.81 62.96 4.68
N ALA A 7 34.67 62.40 5.89
CA ALA A 7 34.11 61.08 6.14
C ALA A 7 32.86 60.83 5.30
N ILE A 8 32.87 59.74 4.54
CA ILE A 8 31.69 59.28 3.80
C ILE A 8 30.75 58.67 4.83
N GLU A 9 29.78 59.46 5.29
CA GLU A 9 28.63 58.93 6.01
C GLU A 9 27.80 58.12 5.02
N ARG A 10 27.92 56.79 5.08
CA ARG A 10 26.97 55.90 4.40
C ARG A 10 25.65 56.08 5.14
N PRO A 11 24.56 56.50 4.47
CA PRO A 11 23.26 56.46 5.11
C PRO A 11 22.97 55.01 5.43
N THR A 12 23.04 54.64 6.71
CA THR A 12 22.50 53.38 7.18
C THR A 12 21.00 53.49 6.95
N MET A 13 20.51 52.87 5.87
CA MET A 13 19.09 52.70 5.62
C MET A 13 18.50 52.13 6.90
N SER A 14 17.72 52.94 7.65
CA SER A 14 17.18 52.48 8.92
C SER A 14 16.31 51.26 8.65
N GLU A 15 16.37 50.25 9.52
CA GLU A 15 15.62 49.01 9.40
C GLU A 15 14.13 49.26 9.12
N GLU A 16 13.60 50.38 9.62
CA GLU A 16 12.24 50.87 9.39
C GLU A 16 11.92 51.14 7.90
N LYS A 17 12.82 51.77 7.14
CA LYS A 17 12.60 52.02 5.70
C LYS A 17 12.61 50.71 4.89
N ASN A 18 13.42 49.74 5.28
CA ASN A 18 13.46 48.43 4.63
C ASN A 18 12.19 47.63 4.91
N VAL A 19 11.62 47.74 6.11
CA VAL A 19 10.35 47.09 6.46
C VAL A 19 9.20 47.71 5.68
N GLU A 20 9.16 49.04 5.57
CA GLU A 20 8.10 49.75 4.83
C GLU A 20 8.13 49.41 3.33
N GLU A 21 9.32 49.36 2.72
CA GLU A 21 9.49 48.99 1.31
C GLU A 21 9.17 47.50 1.07
N ALA A 22 9.56 46.61 1.98
CA ALA A 22 9.21 45.18 1.92
C ALA A 22 7.70 44.94 2.06
N LEU A 23 7.02 45.68 2.94
CA LEU A 23 5.56 45.63 3.09
C LEU A 23 4.84 46.12 1.82
N HIS A 24 5.35 47.17 1.19
CA HIS A 24 4.78 47.71 -0.05
C HIS A 24 4.96 46.74 -1.23
N GLN A 25 6.11 46.07 -1.30
CA GLN A 25 6.36 45.00 -2.28
C GLN A 25 5.43 43.79 -2.06
N LEU A 26 5.28 43.35 -0.80
CA LEU A 26 4.34 42.28 -0.45
C LEU A 26 2.90 42.63 -0.79
N GLN A 27 2.43 43.85 -0.49
CA GLN A 27 1.09 44.30 -0.88
C GLN A 27 0.90 44.24 -2.39
N THR A 28 1.90 44.66 -3.16
CA THR A 28 1.83 44.67 -4.63
C THR A 28 1.79 43.25 -5.19
N GLU A 29 2.60 42.33 -4.67
CA GLU A 29 2.61 40.93 -5.11
C GLU A 29 1.35 40.16 -4.69
N VAL A 30 0.83 40.43 -3.48
CA VAL A 30 -0.43 39.85 -3.00
C VAL A 30 -1.61 40.39 -3.81
N ALA A 31 -1.64 41.68 -4.14
CA ALA A 31 -2.69 42.24 -4.99
C ALA A 31 -2.64 41.65 -6.41
N ARG A 32 -1.45 41.39 -6.95
CA ARG A 32 -1.27 40.79 -8.28
C ARG A 32 -1.66 39.31 -8.32
N HIS A 33 -1.42 38.57 -7.23
CA HIS A 33 -1.66 37.12 -7.17
C HIS A 33 -2.81 36.72 -6.23
N GLY A 34 -3.68 37.67 -5.86
CA GLY A 34 -4.68 37.47 -4.81
C GLY A 34 -5.60 36.27 -5.02
N GLN A 35 -5.99 35.98 -6.27
CA GLN A 35 -6.79 34.79 -6.59
C GLN A 35 -6.02 33.48 -6.40
N ALA A 36 -4.76 33.42 -6.82
CA ALA A 36 -3.92 32.24 -6.64
C ALA A 36 -3.59 32.00 -5.17
N LEU A 37 -3.37 33.07 -4.40
CA LEU A 37 -3.15 33.01 -2.96
C LEU A 37 -4.40 32.57 -2.22
N ALA A 38 -5.58 33.08 -2.58
CA ALA A 38 -6.86 32.65 -2.02
C ALA A 38 -7.14 31.16 -2.31
N ALA A 39 -6.84 30.70 -3.53
CA ALA A 39 -6.96 29.29 -3.89
C ALA A 39 -6.00 28.41 -3.07
N ALA A 40 -4.73 28.82 -2.92
CA ALA A 40 -3.77 28.11 -2.10
C ALA A 40 -4.17 28.06 -0.62
N LEU A 41 -4.70 29.15 -0.09
CA LEU A 41 -5.23 29.21 1.28
C LEU A 41 -6.45 28.31 1.46
N THR A 42 -7.33 28.22 0.46
CA THR A 42 -8.48 27.30 0.48
C THR A 42 -8.01 25.84 0.52
N VAL A 43 -7.02 25.48 -0.30
CA VAL A 43 -6.42 24.13 -0.28
C VAL A 43 -5.77 23.82 1.06
N LEU A 44 -5.06 24.78 1.66
CA LEU A 44 -4.48 24.65 2.99
C LEU A 44 -5.56 24.47 4.07
N GLU A 45 -6.67 25.21 3.97
CA GLU A 45 -7.81 25.09 4.88
C GLU A 45 -8.50 23.73 4.76
N ASP A 46 -8.69 23.22 3.53
CA ASP A 46 -9.26 21.91 3.27
C ASP A 46 -8.34 20.78 3.78
N MET A 47 -7.02 20.93 3.60
CA MET A 47 -6.02 20.01 4.16
C MET A 47 -6.01 20.02 5.70
N GLN A 48 -6.27 21.18 6.33
CA GLN A 48 -6.37 21.29 7.77
C GLN A 48 -7.67 20.69 8.29
N ARG A 49 -8.81 20.93 7.63
CA ARG A 49 -10.11 20.34 7.97
C ARG A 49 -10.17 18.82 7.79
N SER A 50 -9.45 18.29 6.80
CA SER A 50 -9.35 16.85 6.58
C SER A 50 -8.41 16.14 7.57
N GLY A 51 -7.78 16.87 8.50
CA GLY A 51 -6.82 16.32 9.46
C GLY A 51 -5.49 15.89 8.81
N LEU A 52 -5.27 16.23 7.54
CA LEU A 52 -4.07 15.86 6.80
C LEU A 52 -2.84 16.62 7.32
N MET A 53 -3.02 17.88 7.72
CA MET A 53 -1.98 18.65 8.40
C MET A 53 -1.68 18.11 9.80
N ASP A 54 -2.70 17.64 10.53
CA ASP A 54 -2.50 17.03 11.85
C ASP A 54 -1.78 15.69 11.75
N LEU A 55 -2.06 14.91 10.70
CA LEU A 55 -1.31 13.70 10.36
C LEU A 55 0.15 14.03 10.01
N ALA A 56 0.39 15.00 9.14
CA ALA A 56 1.74 15.43 8.78
C ALA A 56 2.52 15.95 10.01
N HIS A 57 1.87 16.75 10.85
CA HIS A 57 2.44 17.27 12.09
C HIS A 57 2.69 16.16 13.11
N GLY A 58 1.75 15.20 13.24
CA GLY A 58 1.88 14.01 14.08
C GLY A 58 3.03 13.11 13.62
N MET A 59 3.22 12.91 12.32
CA MET A 59 4.35 12.16 11.76
C MET A 59 5.69 12.87 11.99
N LEU A 60 5.72 14.20 11.86
CA LEU A 60 6.92 15.00 12.12
C LEU A 60 7.26 15.08 13.61
N GLY A 61 6.26 15.18 14.49
CA GLY A 61 6.42 15.17 15.94
C GLY A 61 6.77 13.78 16.49
N ALA A 62 6.25 12.72 15.86
CA ALA A 62 6.55 11.33 16.18
C ALA A 62 8.00 10.91 15.83
N LYS A 63 8.71 11.71 15.03
CA LYS A 63 10.02 11.35 14.48
C LYS A 63 11.09 11.09 15.55
N GLN A 64 11.01 11.73 16.72
CA GLN A 64 11.99 11.53 17.80
C GLN A 64 11.71 10.32 18.71
N GLN A 65 10.46 9.86 18.83
CA GLN A 65 10.11 8.75 19.75
C GLN A 65 9.71 7.45 19.04
N ILE A 66 9.22 7.52 17.80
CA ILE A 66 8.76 6.34 17.06
C ILE A 66 9.87 5.80 16.14
N ALA A 67 10.74 6.67 15.60
CA ALA A 67 11.75 6.23 14.64
C ALA A 67 12.78 5.28 15.23
N GLU A 68 13.20 5.45 16.49
CA GLU A 68 14.23 4.58 17.08
C GLU A 68 13.65 3.20 17.50
N ILE A 69 12.44 3.19 18.09
CA ILE A 69 11.80 1.96 18.60
C ILE A 69 11.15 1.15 17.49
N VAL A 70 10.52 1.79 16.50
CA VAL A 70 9.86 1.08 15.39
C VAL A 70 10.86 0.66 14.33
N LEU A 71 11.90 1.46 14.04
CA LEU A 71 12.89 1.07 13.03
C LEU A 71 13.72 -0.13 13.50
N GLU A 72 14.14 -0.18 14.77
CA GLU A 72 14.83 -1.37 15.31
C GLU A 72 13.94 -2.62 15.33
N GLN A 73 12.62 -2.47 15.54
CA GLN A 73 11.71 -3.61 15.52
C GLN A 73 11.30 -4.05 14.12
N VAL A 74 11.16 -3.13 13.17
CA VAL A 74 10.88 -3.43 11.75
C VAL A 74 12.09 -4.03 11.05
N MET A 75 13.30 -3.61 11.43
CA MET A 75 14.54 -4.20 10.93
C MET A 75 14.87 -5.55 11.56
N LYS A 76 14.08 -6.05 12.53
CA LYS A 76 14.21 -7.43 12.97
C LYS A 76 13.90 -8.34 11.77
N PRO A 77 14.76 -9.34 11.48
CA PRO A 77 14.61 -10.20 10.30
C PRO A 77 13.23 -10.88 10.20
N GLY A 78 12.57 -11.16 11.33
CA GLY A 78 11.22 -11.71 11.35
C GLY A 78 10.11 -10.76 10.86
N VAL A 79 10.24 -9.45 11.08
CA VAL A 79 9.24 -8.46 10.64
C VAL A 79 9.43 -8.14 9.17
N LEU A 80 10.68 -7.97 8.72
CA LEU A 80 10.99 -7.75 7.31
C LEU A 80 10.56 -8.96 6.44
N GLY A 81 10.80 -10.18 6.91
CA GLY A 81 10.34 -11.40 6.23
C GLY A 81 8.81 -11.51 6.15
N ALA A 82 8.09 -11.11 7.21
CA ALA A 82 6.63 -11.09 7.18
C ALA A 82 6.09 -10.08 6.15
N VAL A 83 6.70 -8.91 6.04
CA VAL A 83 6.34 -7.90 5.03
C VAL A 83 6.63 -8.39 3.61
N GLN A 84 7.78 -9.03 3.39
CA GLN A 84 8.11 -9.64 2.09
C GLN A 84 7.11 -10.72 1.70
N ASN A 85 6.77 -11.62 2.64
CA ASN A 85 5.77 -12.66 2.40
C ASN A 85 4.38 -12.07 2.12
N ALA A 86 3.99 -11.00 2.83
CA ALA A 86 2.72 -10.32 2.58
C ALA A 86 2.69 -9.66 1.19
N MET A 87 3.80 -9.05 0.75
CA MET A 87 3.91 -8.50 -0.61
C MET A 87 3.85 -9.59 -1.67
N ALA A 88 4.58 -10.70 -1.49
CA ALA A 88 4.51 -11.85 -2.39
C ALA A 88 3.09 -12.43 -2.45
N PHE A 89 2.39 -12.52 -1.32
CA PHE A 89 0.99 -12.97 -1.29
C PHE A 89 0.05 -12.00 -2.01
N MET A 90 0.25 -10.69 -1.88
CA MET A 90 -0.52 -9.69 -2.63
C MET A 90 -0.27 -9.77 -4.14
N GLU A 91 0.98 -9.97 -4.56
CA GLU A 91 1.34 -10.16 -5.97
C GLU A 91 0.71 -11.43 -6.53
N LEU A 92 0.78 -12.55 -5.80
CA LEU A 92 0.09 -13.78 -6.15
C LEU A 92 -1.42 -13.52 -6.25
N ALA A 93 -2.05 -12.93 -5.22
CA ALA A 93 -3.49 -12.66 -5.21
C ALA A 93 -3.92 -11.73 -6.36
N GLY A 94 -3.09 -10.76 -6.74
CA GLY A 94 -3.32 -9.88 -7.88
C GLY A 94 -3.08 -10.54 -9.24
N GLY A 95 -2.17 -11.51 -9.31
CA GLY A 95 -1.87 -12.29 -10.52
C GLY A 95 -2.82 -13.47 -10.77
N LEU A 96 -3.65 -13.85 -9.80
CA LEU A 96 -4.64 -14.91 -9.97
C LEU A 96 -5.79 -14.46 -10.88
N ASP A 97 -6.17 -15.31 -11.83
CA ASP A 97 -7.38 -15.10 -12.64
C ASP A 97 -8.64 -15.10 -11.75
N PRO A 98 -9.41 -13.99 -11.68
CA PRO A 98 -10.64 -13.92 -10.89
C PRO A 98 -11.68 -14.99 -11.27
N HIS A 99 -11.71 -15.43 -12.54
CA HIS A 99 -12.62 -16.48 -12.99
C HIS A 99 -12.23 -17.84 -12.43
N ALA A 100 -10.93 -18.18 -12.43
CA ALA A 100 -10.42 -19.39 -11.82
C ALA A 100 -10.71 -19.41 -10.31
N VAL A 101 -10.46 -18.30 -9.61
CA VAL A 101 -10.74 -18.17 -8.17
C VAL A 101 -12.23 -18.38 -7.87
N ARG A 102 -13.14 -17.72 -8.60
CA ARG A 102 -14.60 -17.90 -8.43
C ARG A 102 -15.05 -19.34 -8.69
N THR A 103 -14.48 -19.97 -9.71
CA THR A 103 -14.82 -21.35 -10.07
C THR A 103 -14.39 -22.30 -8.96
N LEU A 104 -13.17 -22.14 -8.43
CA LEU A 104 -12.66 -22.96 -7.33
C LEU A 104 -13.45 -22.77 -6.04
N THR A 105 -13.76 -21.52 -5.66
CA THR A 105 -14.53 -21.25 -4.44
C THR A 105 -15.94 -21.82 -4.53
N HIS A 106 -16.61 -21.69 -5.69
CA HIS A 106 -17.92 -22.30 -5.92
C HIS A 106 -17.86 -23.83 -5.90
N ALA A 107 -16.85 -24.43 -6.56
CA ALA A 107 -16.65 -25.88 -6.56
C ALA A 107 -16.39 -26.43 -5.16
N LEU A 108 -15.61 -25.72 -4.34
CA LEU A 108 -15.36 -26.08 -2.94
C LEU A 108 -16.64 -26.01 -2.11
N ALA A 109 -17.43 -24.94 -2.24
CA ALA A 109 -18.71 -24.81 -1.53
C ALA A 109 -19.68 -25.95 -1.89
N ALA A 110 -19.82 -26.24 -3.19
CA ALA A 110 -20.65 -27.35 -3.67
C ALA A 110 -20.14 -28.72 -3.16
N GLY A 111 -18.82 -28.92 -3.13
CA GLY A 111 -18.20 -30.14 -2.59
C GLY A 111 -18.45 -30.34 -1.10
N VAL A 112 -18.42 -29.26 -0.30
CA VAL A 112 -18.77 -29.28 1.12
C VAL A 112 -20.24 -29.69 1.31
N GLU A 113 -21.15 -29.10 0.53
CA GLU A 113 -22.58 -29.43 0.60
C GLU A 113 -22.83 -30.90 0.23
N GLU A 114 -22.23 -31.38 -0.85
CA GLU A 114 -22.37 -32.78 -1.29
C GLU A 114 -21.74 -33.76 -0.28
N GLY A 115 -20.62 -33.38 0.35
CA GLY A 115 -20.02 -34.13 1.45
C GLY A 115 -20.96 -34.27 2.65
N GLN A 116 -21.62 -33.19 3.04
CA GLN A 116 -22.62 -33.21 4.12
C GLN A 116 -23.80 -34.12 3.78
N ARG A 117 -24.34 -34.04 2.56
CA ARG A 117 -25.43 -34.93 2.09
C ARG A 117 -25.01 -36.40 2.12
N ARG A 118 -23.77 -36.70 1.70
CA ARG A 118 -23.25 -38.07 1.70
C ARG A 118 -23.11 -38.62 3.12
N ILE A 119 -22.61 -37.82 4.06
CA ILE A 119 -22.54 -38.19 5.49
C ILE A 119 -23.95 -38.44 6.04
N ALA A 120 -24.90 -37.54 5.77
CA ALA A 120 -26.30 -37.68 6.21
C ALA A 120 -26.96 -38.95 5.64
N SER A 121 -26.57 -39.40 4.45
CA SER A 121 -27.09 -40.64 3.85
C SER A 121 -26.65 -41.93 4.55
N GLY A 122 -25.66 -41.87 5.46
CA GLY A 122 -25.15 -43.02 6.22
C GLY A 122 -24.46 -44.10 5.37
N ARG A 123 -24.29 -43.88 4.06
CA ARG A 123 -23.73 -44.88 3.14
C ARG A 123 -22.22 -44.98 3.32
N LYS A 124 -21.76 -46.16 3.73
CA LYS A 124 -20.33 -46.50 3.76
C LYS A 124 -19.78 -46.62 2.33
N VAL A 125 -18.58 -46.11 2.10
CA VAL A 125 -17.86 -46.28 0.84
C VAL A 125 -17.06 -47.59 0.91
N GLY A 126 -17.44 -48.58 0.11
CA GLY A 126 -16.64 -49.81 -0.08
C GLY A 126 -15.67 -49.68 -1.25
N PHE A 127 -14.67 -50.56 -1.33
CA PHE A 127 -13.66 -50.58 -2.41
C PHE A 127 -14.26 -50.61 -3.82
N LEU A 128 -15.24 -51.48 -4.06
CA LEU A 128 -15.91 -51.59 -5.37
C LEU A 128 -16.70 -50.31 -5.73
N THR A 129 -17.34 -49.70 -4.73
CA THR A 129 -18.06 -48.43 -4.90
C THR A 129 -17.09 -47.29 -5.18
N LEU A 130 -15.92 -47.26 -4.53
CA LEU A 130 -14.88 -46.26 -4.79
C LEU A 130 -14.35 -46.35 -6.23
N ALA A 131 -14.02 -47.55 -6.70
CA ALA A 131 -13.59 -47.76 -8.08
C ALA A 131 -14.65 -47.26 -9.08
N ARG A 132 -15.93 -47.56 -8.84
CA ARG A 132 -17.04 -47.06 -9.66
C ARG A 132 -17.17 -45.54 -9.59
N VAL A 133 -16.99 -44.94 -8.42
CA VAL A 133 -17.08 -43.49 -8.20
C VAL A 133 -15.96 -42.76 -8.92
N LEU A 134 -14.73 -43.28 -8.90
CA LEU A 134 -13.60 -42.70 -9.63
C LEU A 134 -13.81 -42.72 -11.15
N SER A 135 -14.53 -43.71 -11.68
CA SER A 135 -14.90 -43.77 -13.09
C SER A 135 -16.09 -42.86 -13.47
N GLN A 136 -16.77 -42.23 -12.51
CA GLN A 136 -17.85 -41.28 -12.82
C GLN A 136 -17.28 -40.03 -13.50
N PRO A 137 -17.98 -39.47 -14.50
CA PRO A 137 -17.46 -38.36 -15.30
C PRO A 137 -17.09 -37.13 -14.47
N ASP A 138 -17.88 -36.77 -13.46
CA ASP A 138 -17.61 -35.58 -12.64
C ASP A 138 -16.44 -35.77 -11.67
N VAL A 139 -16.32 -36.95 -11.08
CA VAL A 139 -15.19 -37.31 -10.20
C VAL A 139 -13.91 -37.41 -11.01
N ASN A 140 -13.97 -38.04 -12.19
CA ASN A 140 -12.82 -38.16 -13.09
C ASN A 140 -12.32 -36.77 -13.54
N ARG A 141 -13.21 -35.83 -13.86
CA ARG A 141 -12.83 -34.44 -14.15
C ARG A 141 -12.09 -33.78 -12.99
N ALA A 142 -12.57 -33.95 -11.75
CA ALA A 142 -11.91 -33.40 -10.57
C ALA A 142 -10.54 -34.06 -10.33
N VAL A 143 -10.44 -35.37 -10.52
CA VAL A 143 -9.16 -36.10 -10.41
C VAL A 143 -8.19 -35.64 -11.49
N ALA A 144 -8.62 -35.52 -12.75
CA ALA A 144 -7.79 -35.02 -13.84
C ALA A 144 -7.29 -33.58 -13.59
N PHE A 145 -8.16 -32.71 -13.05
CA PHE A 145 -7.76 -31.38 -12.63
C PHE A 145 -6.68 -31.42 -11.54
N LEU A 146 -6.86 -32.24 -10.50
CA LEU A 146 -5.87 -32.38 -9.43
C LEU A 146 -4.54 -32.93 -9.94
N VAL A 147 -4.57 -33.91 -10.83
CA VAL A 147 -3.35 -34.44 -11.47
C VAL A 147 -2.64 -33.34 -12.25
N GLY A 148 -3.36 -32.59 -13.10
CA GLY A 148 -2.77 -31.49 -13.86
C GLY A 148 -2.22 -30.37 -12.98
N LEU A 149 -2.89 -30.05 -11.87
CA LEU A 149 -2.40 -29.11 -10.85
C LEU A 149 -1.06 -29.59 -10.26
N LEU A 150 -1.00 -30.86 -9.83
CA LEU A 150 0.19 -31.45 -9.25
C LEU A 150 1.35 -31.51 -10.26
N GLU A 151 1.07 -31.83 -11.52
CA GLU A 151 2.06 -31.78 -12.60
C GLU A 151 2.59 -30.37 -12.88
N GLY A 152 1.75 -29.34 -12.75
CA GLY A 152 2.16 -27.95 -12.85
C GLY A 152 3.08 -27.54 -11.71
N ILE A 153 2.68 -27.84 -10.47
CA ILE A 153 3.48 -27.58 -9.27
C ILE A 153 4.84 -28.30 -9.36
N GLY A 154 4.84 -29.57 -9.74
CA GLY A 154 6.07 -30.37 -9.86
C GLY A 154 7.02 -29.87 -10.94
N ARG A 155 6.52 -29.21 -11.99
CA ARG A 155 7.37 -28.59 -13.02
C ARG A 155 8.10 -27.35 -12.50
N GLU A 156 7.39 -26.48 -11.80
CA GLU A 156 7.98 -25.25 -11.22
C GLU A 156 8.98 -25.56 -10.09
N LEU A 157 8.67 -26.55 -9.23
CA LEU A 157 9.59 -26.97 -8.16
C LEU A 157 10.88 -27.62 -8.67
N ASN A 158 10.85 -28.23 -9.87
CA ASN A 158 12.06 -28.77 -10.49
C ASN A 158 12.95 -27.69 -11.13
N THR A 159 12.39 -26.52 -11.46
CA THR A 159 13.15 -25.39 -12.04
C THR A 159 13.84 -24.53 -10.98
N GLU A 160 13.36 -24.51 -9.73
CA GLU A 160 14.05 -23.82 -8.61
C GLU A 160 15.27 -24.60 -8.08
N GLY A 161 15.49 -25.83 -8.55
CA GLY A 161 16.58 -26.72 -8.13
C GLY A 161 17.83 -26.74 -9.02
N GLN A 162 17.94 -25.87 -10.04
CA GLN A 162 19.12 -25.74 -10.92
C GLN A 162 19.72 -24.33 -10.87
#